data_AF-A0A814JZ50-F1
#
_entry.id   AF-A0A814JZ50-F1
#
_cell.length_a   1.000
_cell.length_b   1.000
_cell.length_c   1.000
_cell.angle_alpha   90.00
_cell.angle_beta   90.00
_cell.angle_gamma   90.00
#
_symmetry.space_group_name_H-M   'P 1'
#
loop_
_entity.id
_entity.type
_entity.pdbx_description
1 polymer ?
#
loop_
_entity_poly.entity_id
_entity_poly.type
_entity_poly.pdbx_seq_one_letter_code
_entity_poly.pdbx_strand_id
1 'polypeptide(L)'
;MRTSQAAQEQRQPPRLRSRSRTAQPSKKKSQSASVTLPLMTNVIPAPQPPKQRSGRIPERLSEQADSEIRYQFQLLLSEKIYPTTANLLERLHAAHRDFPIQSQTTLRRHLHRIGFSYKSTTKVKIPLDHVSFVAQRAKFYRKIDELRTADALIFYHDESWLNVGEEKKSIWVDDVDRGRIRKSDGSRIAISAMMNIDGFHLPSIDVFSCSKYHSVNAEYFFNWIEKAAFRLREDNGPRRRICIVVDNAPWHCELENDSKPAGRSWTKAAIKKWLRGHNVPFDELCSKAELLELALANRPVKRYK
;
A
#
# COMPACT_ATOMS: atom_id res chain seq x y z
N MET A 1 44.59 -47.10 4.83
CA MET A 1 45.80 -46.28 5.08
C MET A 1 45.42 -44.80 5.10
N ARG A 2 46.08 -43.99 5.93
CA ARG A 2 46.04 -42.51 5.99
C ARG A 2 44.72 -41.84 6.40
N THR A 3 44.65 -41.63 7.71
CA THR A 3 44.01 -40.51 8.42
C THR A 3 44.41 -39.12 7.90
N SER A 4 43.52 -38.14 8.00
CA SER A 4 43.84 -36.82 8.57
C SER A 4 42.60 -36.15 9.18
N GLN A 5 42.76 -35.59 10.37
CA GLN A 5 41.78 -34.72 11.04
C GLN A 5 42.18 -33.26 10.84
N ALA A 6 41.21 -32.36 10.65
CA ALA A 6 41.28 -30.93 10.97
C ALA A 6 39.87 -30.30 10.82
N ALA A 7 39.46 -29.25 11.53
CA ALA A 7 39.75 -28.79 12.88
C ALA A 7 38.63 -27.80 13.25
N GLN A 8 37.91 -28.00 14.37
CA GLN A 8 36.85 -27.07 14.78
C GLN A 8 37.44 -25.89 15.58
N GLU A 9 37.46 -24.70 14.98
CA GLU A 9 37.90 -23.47 15.66
C GLU A 9 36.76 -22.90 16.52
N GLN A 10 36.73 -23.25 17.82
CA GLN A 10 35.83 -22.66 18.79
C GLN A 10 36.27 -21.23 19.16
N ARG A 11 35.54 -20.21 18.70
CA ARG A 11 35.76 -18.82 19.12
C ARG A 11 35.06 -18.52 20.44
N GLN A 12 35.85 -18.29 21.50
CA GLN A 12 35.33 -17.78 22.78
C GLN A 12 34.91 -16.29 22.68
N PRO A 13 33.87 -15.85 23.41
CA PRO A 13 33.47 -14.45 23.46
C PRO A 13 34.43 -13.62 24.35
N PRO A 14 34.63 -12.32 24.05
CA PRO A 14 35.51 -11.45 24.83
C PRO A 14 34.94 -11.07 26.21
N ARG A 15 35.83 -10.97 27.21
CA ARG A 15 35.49 -10.68 28.61
C ARG A 15 34.97 -9.25 28.81
N LEU A 16 33.86 -9.11 29.54
CA LEU A 16 33.39 -7.83 30.09
C LEU A 16 34.40 -7.29 31.13
N ARG A 17 34.86 -6.04 30.96
CA ARG A 17 35.56 -5.29 32.01
C ARG A 17 34.55 -4.42 32.76
N SER A 18 34.29 -4.77 34.02
CA SER A 18 33.60 -3.89 34.96
C SER A 18 34.54 -2.75 35.40
N ARG A 19 34.02 -1.51 35.45
CA ARG A 19 34.59 -0.44 36.27
C ARG A 19 33.48 0.37 36.95
N SER A 20 33.73 0.69 38.20
CA SER A 20 32.77 1.15 39.21
C SER A 20 32.66 2.68 39.31
N ARG A 21 31.58 3.13 39.96
CA ARG A 21 31.25 4.54 40.28
C ARG A 21 32.28 5.16 41.25
N THR A 22 32.59 6.44 41.04
CA THR A 22 32.84 7.55 42.03
C THR A 22 33.44 8.74 41.25
N ALA A 23 33.31 10.02 41.64
CA ALA A 23 32.50 10.73 42.64
C ALA A 23 32.34 12.22 42.20
N GLN A 24 31.43 12.97 42.83
CA GLN A 24 31.43 14.44 42.77
C GLN A 24 32.58 15.02 43.62
N PRO A 25 32.95 16.29 43.38
CA PRO A 25 33.28 17.18 44.49
C PRO A 25 32.47 18.49 44.50
N SER A 26 32.09 18.88 45.71
CA SER A 26 31.48 20.15 46.07
C SER A 26 32.49 21.31 46.20
N LYS A 27 31.98 22.55 46.22
CA LYS A 27 32.43 23.78 46.95
C LYS A 27 31.98 25.02 46.17
N LYS A 28 31.75 26.21 46.76
CA LYS A 28 31.36 26.66 48.11
C LYS A 28 30.89 28.12 47.90
N LYS A 29 29.92 28.63 48.68
CA LYS A 29 29.61 30.08 48.67
C LYS A 29 30.69 30.86 49.42
N SER A 30 31.00 32.07 48.94
CA SER A 30 31.54 33.16 49.74
C SER A 30 30.80 34.45 49.38
N GLN A 31 30.36 35.19 50.39
CA GLN A 31 29.74 36.51 50.26
C GLN A 31 30.75 37.57 50.73
N SER A 32 30.77 38.71 50.04
CA SER A 32 31.24 39.98 50.60
C SER A 32 30.35 41.09 50.03
N ALA A 33 30.12 42.14 50.82
CA ALA A 33 29.24 43.25 50.49
C ALA A 33 29.92 44.57 50.85
N SER A 34 29.73 45.61 50.03
CA SER A 34 30.11 46.99 50.36
C SER A 34 29.17 48.01 49.71
N VAL A 35 29.02 49.14 50.41
CA VAL A 35 27.99 50.19 50.29
C VAL A 35 28.63 51.49 49.74
N THR A 36 27.98 52.39 48.98
CA THR A 36 26.76 52.45 48.14
C THR A 36 26.73 53.87 47.56
N LEU A 37 26.31 54.13 46.31
CA LEU A 37 25.70 55.41 45.88
C LEU A 37 24.89 55.24 44.57
N PRO A 38 23.77 55.97 44.34
CA PRO A 38 22.81 55.66 43.29
C PRO A 38 23.11 56.37 41.96
N LEU A 39 23.16 55.61 40.86
CA LEU A 39 23.07 56.15 39.50
C LEU A 39 21.59 56.22 39.09
N MET A 40 21.06 57.41 38.86
CA MET A 40 19.70 57.58 38.33
C MET A 40 19.65 57.19 36.85
N THR A 41 19.29 55.93 36.59
CA THR A 41 18.96 55.45 35.25
C THR A 41 17.46 55.55 34.99
N ASN A 42 17.06 56.38 34.03
CA ASN A 42 15.70 56.35 33.48
C ASN A 42 15.51 55.06 32.68
N VAL A 43 15.11 53.98 33.36
CA VAL A 43 14.79 52.70 32.75
C VAL A 43 13.39 52.78 32.13
N ILE A 44 13.32 52.90 30.81
CA ILE A 44 12.07 52.69 30.06
C ILE A 44 11.67 51.21 30.25
N PRO A 45 10.46 50.89 30.74
CA PRO A 45 10.04 49.50 30.91
C PRO A 45 10.01 48.77 29.56
N ALA A 46 10.66 47.59 29.50
CA ALA A 46 10.55 46.72 28.33
C ALA A 46 9.08 46.31 28.10
N PRO A 47 8.61 46.22 26.85
CA PRO A 47 7.22 45.84 26.56
C PRO A 47 6.94 44.44 27.11
N GLN A 48 5.89 44.33 27.93
CA GLN A 48 5.50 43.04 28.50
C GLN A 48 5.09 42.06 27.40
N PRO A 49 5.43 40.76 27.52
CA PRO A 49 4.98 39.75 26.56
C PRO A 49 3.45 39.71 26.53
N PRO A 50 2.83 39.49 25.35
CA PRO A 50 1.38 39.49 25.22
C PRO A 50 0.76 38.44 26.15
N LYS A 51 -0.23 38.87 26.95
CA LYS A 51 -0.94 37.99 27.89
C LYS A 51 -1.40 36.72 27.18
N GLN A 52 -0.95 35.55 27.65
CA GLN A 52 -1.45 34.28 27.15
C GLN A 52 -2.97 34.24 27.33
N ARG A 53 -3.71 34.20 26.22
CA ARG A 53 -5.16 34.01 26.26
C ARG A 53 -5.43 32.63 26.86
N SER A 54 -6.18 32.58 27.95
CA SER A 54 -6.70 31.32 28.48
C SER A 54 -7.45 30.58 27.36
N GLY A 55 -7.12 29.30 27.17
CA GLY A 55 -7.76 28.51 26.13
C GLY A 55 -9.27 28.43 26.37
N ARG A 56 -10.09 28.84 25.40
CA ARG A 56 -11.55 28.70 25.48
C ARG A 56 -11.88 27.24 25.78
N ILE A 57 -12.56 27.01 26.91
CA ILE A 57 -13.04 25.68 27.31
C ILE A 57 -13.82 25.11 26.13
N PRO A 58 -13.51 23.88 25.66
CA PRO A 58 -14.24 23.28 24.56
C PRO A 58 -15.70 23.08 24.91
N GLU A 59 -16.56 23.77 24.17
CA GLU A 59 -17.99 23.56 24.21
C GLU A 59 -18.30 22.12 23.77
N ARG A 60 -18.93 21.34 24.66
CA ARG A 60 -19.27 19.95 24.40
C ARG A 60 -20.60 19.92 23.64
N LEU A 61 -20.53 19.58 22.36
CA LEU A 61 -21.71 19.42 21.52
C LEU A 61 -22.56 18.23 21.99
N SER A 62 -23.83 18.23 21.58
CA SER A 62 -24.76 17.13 21.85
C SER A 62 -24.41 15.86 21.06
N GLU A 63 -24.83 14.70 21.56
CA GLU A 63 -24.66 13.42 20.85
C GLU A 63 -25.39 13.40 19.49
N GLN A 64 -26.43 14.22 19.33
CA GLN A 64 -27.12 14.45 18.06
C GLN A 64 -26.20 15.13 17.04
N ALA A 65 -25.46 16.18 17.43
CA ALA A 65 -24.50 16.85 16.56
C ALA A 65 -23.31 15.94 16.20
N ASP A 66 -22.85 15.12 17.15
CA ASP A 66 -21.82 14.11 16.89
C ASP A 66 -22.29 13.03 15.90
N SER A 67 -23.55 12.61 16.02
CA SER A 67 -24.19 11.63 15.11
C SER A 67 -24.35 12.21 13.71
N GLU A 68 -24.78 13.47 13.59
CA GLU A 68 -24.90 14.18 12.31
C GLU A 68 -23.54 14.32 11.60
N ILE A 69 -22.47 14.69 12.33
CA ILE A 69 -21.11 14.73 11.79
C ILE A 69 -20.70 13.37 11.23
N ARG A 70 -21.02 12.26 11.92
CA ARG A 70 -20.74 10.91 11.43
C ARG A 70 -21.58 10.56 10.21
N TYR A 71 -22.86 10.91 10.19
CA TYR A 71 -23.77 10.64 9.08
C TYR A 71 -23.30 11.33 7.79
N GLN A 72 -23.08 12.65 7.84
CA GLN A 72 -22.61 13.41 6.67
C GLN A 72 -21.21 12.99 6.20
N PHE A 73 -20.34 12.57 7.12
CA PHE A 73 -19.03 11.99 6.79
C PHE A 73 -19.16 10.65 6.03
N GLN A 74 -20.06 9.76 6.45
CA GLN A 74 -20.31 8.49 5.75
C GLN A 74 -21.01 8.72 4.40
N LEU A 75 -21.89 9.72 4.31
CA LEU A 75 -22.59 10.05 3.07
C LEU A 75 -21.60 10.54 1.99
N LEU A 76 -20.63 11.40 2.36
CA LEU A 76 -19.52 11.79 1.47
C LEU A 76 -18.73 10.58 0.96
N LEU A 77 -18.42 9.62 1.84
CA LEU A 77 -17.72 8.39 1.45
C LEU A 77 -18.56 7.52 0.50
N SER A 78 -19.88 7.44 0.71
CA SER A 78 -20.80 6.68 -0.16
C SER A 78 -20.89 7.28 -1.56
N GLU A 79 -20.79 8.61 -1.67
CA GLU A 79 -20.73 9.38 -2.91
C GLU A 79 -19.33 9.39 -3.54
N LYS A 80 -18.37 8.70 -2.92
CA LYS A 80 -16.96 8.60 -3.36
C LYS A 80 -16.19 9.92 -3.31
N ILE A 81 -16.64 10.85 -2.46
CA ILE A 81 -15.97 12.11 -2.17
C ILE A 81 -15.12 11.92 -0.90
N TYR A 82 -13.83 12.25 -0.97
CA TYR A 82 -12.98 12.23 0.23
C TYR A 82 -13.45 13.29 1.24
N PRO A 83 -13.78 12.92 2.50
CA PRO A 83 -14.17 13.89 3.51
C PRO A 83 -12.98 14.77 3.91
N THR A 84 -13.19 16.06 3.83
CA THR A 84 -12.29 17.12 4.31
C THR A 84 -13.04 17.99 5.31
N THR A 85 -12.33 18.80 6.08
CA THR A 85 -13.00 19.78 6.97
C THR A 85 -13.72 20.90 6.23
N ALA A 86 -13.46 21.07 4.93
CA ALA A 86 -14.15 22.04 4.08
C ALA A 86 -15.51 21.49 3.64
N ASN A 87 -15.52 20.44 2.82
CA ASN A 87 -16.76 19.86 2.26
C ASN A 87 -17.68 19.25 3.35
N LEU A 88 -17.14 18.73 4.46
CA LEU A 88 -17.97 18.28 5.58
C LEU A 88 -18.65 19.45 6.30
N LEU A 89 -17.98 20.60 6.44
CA LEU A 89 -18.58 21.78 7.08
C LEU A 89 -19.67 22.39 6.19
N GLU A 90 -19.39 22.54 4.90
CA GLU A 90 -20.35 22.97 3.88
C GLU A 90 -21.60 22.07 3.89
N ARG A 91 -21.41 20.75 3.93
CA ARG A 91 -22.50 19.78 3.98
C ARG A 91 -23.32 19.85 5.28
N LEU A 92 -22.65 20.05 6.42
CA LEU A 92 -23.32 20.26 7.71
C LEU A 92 -24.18 21.53 7.70
N HIS A 93 -23.70 22.63 7.12
CA HIS A 93 -24.45 23.88 6.98
C HIS A 93 -25.59 23.80 5.96
N ALA A 94 -25.41 23.00 4.89
CA ALA A 94 -26.47 22.74 3.91
C ALA A 94 -27.61 21.90 4.48
N ALA A 95 -27.31 20.91 5.32
CA ALA A 95 -28.31 20.10 6.02
C ALA A 95 -28.94 20.86 7.21
N HIS A 96 -28.13 21.61 7.97
CA HIS A 96 -28.54 22.30 9.21
C HIS A 96 -27.93 23.71 9.25
N ARG A 97 -28.69 24.73 8.85
CA ARG A 97 -28.18 26.12 8.79
C ARG A 97 -27.62 26.62 10.13
N ASP A 98 -28.24 26.22 11.24
CA ASP A 98 -27.86 26.65 12.59
C ASP A 98 -26.86 25.71 13.27
N PHE A 99 -26.08 24.93 12.49
CA PHE A 99 -25.15 23.96 13.05
C PHE A 99 -24.08 24.64 13.95
N PRO A 100 -23.78 24.12 15.16
CA PRO A 100 -22.97 24.86 16.15
C PRO A 100 -21.53 25.16 15.71
N ILE A 101 -20.97 24.35 14.81
CA ILE A 101 -19.60 24.54 14.32
C ILE A 101 -19.62 25.48 13.11
N GLN A 102 -18.94 26.62 13.24
CA GLN A 102 -18.90 27.66 12.21
C GLN A 102 -17.53 27.78 11.50
N SER A 103 -16.53 26.96 11.86
CA SER A 103 -15.21 27.03 11.21
C SER A 103 -14.50 25.68 11.10
N GLN A 104 -13.77 25.49 9.99
CA GLN A 104 -13.06 24.24 9.68
C GLN A 104 -12.07 23.84 10.78
N THR A 105 -11.36 24.81 11.37
CA THR A 105 -10.44 24.59 12.50
C THR A 105 -11.16 24.10 13.76
N THR A 106 -12.42 24.49 13.95
CA THR A 106 -13.24 23.99 15.06
C THR A 106 -13.78 22.60 14.75
N LEU A 107 -14.25 22.36 13.53
CA LEU A 107 -14.63 21.02 13.06
C LEU A 107 -13.46 20.03 13.20
N ARG A 108 -12.25 20.38 12.76
CA ARG A 108 -11.04 19.56 12.90
C ARG A 108 -10.76 19.17 14.35
N ARG A 109 -10.82 20.14 15.27
CA ARG A 109 -10.61 19.90 16.71
C ARG A 109 -11.70 19.01 17.29
N HIS A 110 -12.94 19.16 16.84
CA HIS A 110 -14.07 18.36 17.32
C HIS A 110 -14.02 16.92 16.80
N LEU A 111 -13.75 16.73 15.50
CA LEU A 111 -13.51 15.42 14.87
C LEU A 111 -12.49 14.59 15.68
N HIS A 112 -11.38 15.19 16.10
CA HIS A 112 -10.38 14.53 16.94
C HIS A 112 -10.91 14.10 18.32
N ARG A 113 -11.81 14.86 18.94
CA ARG A 113 -12.43 14.49 20.24
C ARG A 113 -13.37 13.31 20.10
N ILE A 114 -14.15 13.27 19.02
CA ILE A 114 -15.12 12.19 18.76
C ILE A 114 -14.47 10.98 18.06
N GLY A 115 -13.15 10.86 18.12
CA GLY A 115 -12.38 9.67 17.72
C GLY A 115 -11.93 9.61 16.25
N PHE A 116 -12.14 10.65 15.44
CA PHE A 116 -11.56 10.69 14.09
C PHE A 116 -10.05 10.98 14.16
N SER A 117 -9.31 10.35 13.25
CA SER A 117 -7.87 10.58 13.10
C SER A 117 -7.54 10.86 11.64
N TYR A 118 -6.95 12.02 11.34
CA TYR A 118 -6.38 12.28 10.02
C TYR A 118 -5.12 11.41 9.83
N LYS A 119 -5.13 10.56 8.82
CA LYS A 119 -4.08 9.57 8.51
C LYS A 119 -3.87 9.52 7.01
N SER A 120 -2.64 9.21 6.58
CA SER A 120 -2.35 8.97 5.17
C SER A 120 -3.12 7.75 4.66
N THR A 121 -3.72 7.84 3.47
CA THR A 121 -4.54 6.82 2.82
C THR A 121 -3.68 5.74 2.14
N THR A 122 -2.64 5.24 2.81
CA THR A 122 -1.72 4.23 2.27
C THR A 122 -2.34 2.86 2.02
N LYS A 123 -3.55 2.61 2.53
CA LYS A 123 -4.36 1.42 2.22
C LYS A 123 -5.83 1.85 2.07
N VAL A 124 -6.34 1.76 0.84
CA VAL A 124 -7.75 2.03 0.53
C VAL A 124 -8.61 0.94 1.17
N LYS A 125 -9.20 1.23 2.33
CA LYS A 125 -10.12 0.32 3.03
C LYS A 125 -11.56 0.37 2.52
N ILE A 126 -11.92 1.47 1.84
CA ILE A 126 -13.22 1.68 1.23
C ILE A 126 -12.98 1.76 -0.27
N PRO A 127 -13.35 0.73 -1.05
CA PRO A 127 -13.18 0.76 -2.50
C PRO A 127 -14.07 1.86 -3.08
N LEU A 128 -13.48 3.01 -3.43
CA LEU A 128 -14.13 4.07 -4.20
C LEU A 128 -14.20 3.66 -5.69
N ASP A 129 -14.64 2.44 -5.93
CA ASP A 129 -14.52 1.73 -7.20
C ASP A 129 -15.29 2.50 -8.28
N HIS A 130 -14.61 2.83 -9.38
CA HIS A 130 -15.27 3.27 -10.60
C HIS A 130 -16.31 2.21 -11.03
N VAL A 131 -17.43 2.63 -11.62
CA VAL A 131 -18.55 1.73 -11.95
C VAL A 131 -18.11 0.55 -12.83
N SER A 132 -17.09 0.74 -13.67
CA SER A 132 -16.49 -0.34 -14.46
C SER A 132 -15.85 -1.44 -13.62
N PHE A 133 -15.26 -1.15 -12.45
CA PHE A 133 -14.70 -2.18 -11.55
C PHE A 133 -15.81 -2.96 -10.84
N VAL A 134 -16.87 -2.28 -10.41
CA VAL A 134 -18.08 -2.93 -9.85
C VAL A 134 -18.69 -3.88 -10.89
N ALA A 135 -18.83 -3.43 -12.14
CA ALA A 135 -19.34 -4.25 -13.24
C ALA A 135 -18.41 -5.43 -13.58
N GLN A 136 -17.08 -5.26 -13.50
CA GLN A 136 -16.12 -6.35 -13.67
C GLN A 136 -16.22 -7.40 -12.55
N ARG A 137 -16.31 -6.97 -11.29
CA ARG A 137 -16.52 -7.88 -10.14
C ARG A 137 -17.83 -8.64 -10.26
N ALA A 138 -18.92 -7.97 -10.66
CA ALA A 138 -20.20 -8.64 -10.89
C ALA A 138 -20.15 -9.67 -12.04
N LYS A 139 -19.39 -9.41 -13.11
CA LYS A 139 -19.12 -10.39 -14.18
C LYS A 139 -18.30 -11.57 -13.66
N PHE A 140 -17.25 -11.31 -12.87
CA PHE A 140 -16.42 -12.35 -12.26
C PHE A 140 -17.23 -13.27 -11.35
N TYR A 141 -18.01 -12.73 -10.40
CA TYR A 141 -18.81 -13.56 -9.49
C TYR A 141 -19.82 -14.42 -10.24
N ARG A 142 -20.58 -13.85 -11.19
CA ARG A 142 -21.47 -14.66 -12.06
C ARG A 142 -20.72 -15.77 -12.77
N LYS A 143 -19.51 -15.51 -13.27
CA LYS A 143 -18.73 -16.54 -13.98
C LYS A 143 -18.24 -17.65 -13.06
N ILE A 144 -17.84 -17.33 -11.84
CA ILE A 144 -17.47 -18.30 -10.82
C ILE A 144 -18.70 -19.14 -10.41
N ASP A 145 -19.88 -18.52 -10.28
CA ASP A 145 -21.10 -19.25 -9.93
C ASP A 145 -21.58 -20.15 -11.08
N GLU A 146 -21.52 -19.71 -12.34
CA GLU A 146 -21.70 -20.59 -13.52
C GLU A 146 -20.77 -21.81 -13.50
N LEU A 147 -19.50 -21.61 -13.13
CA LEU A 147 -18.50 -22.68 -13.06
C LEU A 147 -18.79 -23.66 -11.92
N ARG A 148 -19.22 -23.17 -10.75
CA ARG A 148 -19.65 -23.99 -9.61
C ARG A 148 -20.91 -24.79 -9.94
N THR A 149 -21.92 -24.17 -10.54
CA THR A 149 -23.15 -24.84 -10.96
C THR A 149 -22.89 -25.92 -12.00
N ALA A 150 -21.90 -25.73 -12.87
CA ALA A 150 -21.47 -26.72 -13.85
C ALA A 150 -20.41 -27.72 -13.33
N ASP A 151 -20.27 -27.84 -12.00
CA ASP A 151 -19.31 -28.72 -11.31
C ASP A 151 -17.89 -28.66 -11.92
N ALA A 152 -17.34 -27.44 -12.07
CA ALA A 152 -15.95 -27.24 -12.43
C ALA A 152 -15.05 -27.28 -11.19
N LEU A 153 -13.88 -27.90 -11.29
CA LEU A 153 -12.82 -27.69 -10.31
C LEU A 153 -12.24 -26.29 -10.51
N ILE A 154 -12.27 -25.48 -9.46
CA ILE A 154 -11.75 -24.11 -9.48
C ILE A 154 -10.51 -24.08 -8.59
N PHE A 155 -9.36 -23.82 -9.22
CA PHE A 155 -8.09 -23.57 -8.56
C PHE A 155 -7.83 -22.07 -8.53
N TYR A 156 -7.32 -21.56 -7.42
CA TYR A 156 -6.87 -20.19 -7.25
C TYR A 156 -5.35 -20.20 -7.15
N HIS A 157 -4.71 -19.36 -7.96
CA HIS A 157 -3.27 -19.12 -7.98
C HIS A 157 -2.95 -17.78 -7.33
N ASP A 158 -1.84 -17.72 -6.57
CA ASP A 158 -1.25 -16.49 -6.01
C ASP A 158 0.25 -16.70 -5.77
N GLU A 159 1.02 -15.60 -5.66
CA GLU A 159 2.43 -15.61 -5.27
C GLU A 159 2.69 -14.90 -3.94
N SER A 160 3.27 -15.63 -2.99
CA SER A 160 3.70 -15.10 -1.69
C SER A 160 5.22 -14.97 -1.60
N TRP A 161 5.70 -14.10 -0.71
CA TRP A 161 7.09 -13.67 -0.65
C TRP A 161 7.65 -13.78 0.78
N LEU A 162 8.63 -14.66 0.95
CA LEU A 162 9.43 -14.80 2.16
C LEU A 162 10.67 -13.90 2.05
N ASN A 163 10.93 -13.07 3.05
CA ASN A 163 12.12 -12.22 3.06
C ASN A 163 13.27 -12.98 3.76
N VAL A 164 14.45 -13.03 3.15
CA VAL A 164 15.61 -13.83 3.63
C VAL A 164 16.12 -13.43 5.03
N GLY A 165 15.75 -12.23 5.51
CA GLY A 165 15.95 -11.79 6.88
C GLY A 165 14.66 -11.33 7.55
N GLU A 166 13.60 -12.14 7.55
CA GLU A 166 12.36 -11.82 8.27
C GLU A 166 12.52 -11.98 9.80
N GLU A 167 12.11 -10.95 10.54
CA GLU A 167 12.23 -10.86 12.01
C GLU A 167 10.94 -10.24 12.59
N LYS A 168 10.80 -10.26 13.92
CA LYS A 168 9.69 -9.66 14.67
C LYS A 168 9.49 -8.17 14.32
N LYS A 169 8.23 -7.77 14.09
CA LYS A 169 7.83 -6.37 13.82
C LYS A 169 8.00 -5.45 15.03
N SER A 170 8.00 -6.03 16.23
CA SER A 170 8.19 -5.34 17.50
C SER A 170 9.28 -6.06 18.29
N ILE A 171 10.27 -5.29 18.72
CA ILE A 171 11.40 -5.73 19.54
C ILE A 171 11.64 -4.66 20.61
N TRP A 172 12.17 -5.07 21.76
CA TRP A 172 12.71 -4.11 22.73
C TRP A 172 14.09 -3.66 22.24
N VAL A 173 14.35 -2.36 22.31
CA VAL A 173 15.61 -1.73 21.91
C VAL A 173 16.17 -0.92 23.08
N ASP A 174 17.48 -0.77 23.14
CA ASP A 174 18.16 0.02 24.16
C ASP A 174 18.29 1.51 23.76
N ASP A 175 18.68 2.32 24.73
CA ASP A 175 18.82 3.80 24.67
C ASP A 175 19.77 4.31 23.57
N VAL A 176 20.51 3.39 22.92
CA VAL A 176 21.58 3.67 21.97
C VAL A 176 21.15 3.44 20.51
N ASP A 177 19.87 3.14 20.29
CA ASP A 177 19.23 2.95 18.96
C ASP A 177 19.87 1.82 18.11
N ARG A 178 20.59 0.89 18.77
CA ARG A 178 21.31 -0.23 18.12
C ARG A 178 20.46 -1.49 17.94
N GLY A 179 19.20 -1.45 18.39
CA GLY A 179 18.34 -2.64 18.44
C GLY A 179 17.92 -3.21 17.07
N ARG A 180 18.06 -2.46 15.96
CA ARG A 180 17.75 -2.98 14.62
C ARG A 180 18.97 -3.64 13.97
N ILE A 181 18.91 -4.96 13.85
CA ILE A 181 19.96 -5.79 13.24
C ILE A 181 20.00 -5.65 11.70
N ARG A 182 18.87 -5.34 11.05
CA ARG A 182 18.75 -5.52 9.58
C ARG A 182 19.51 -4.53 8.72
N LYS A 183 20.36 -5.08 7.85
CA LYS A 183 20.46 -4.66 6.44
C LYS A 183 19.56 -5.57 5.60
N SER A 184 18.49 -5.04 5.02
CA SER A 184 17.77 -5.78 3.96
C SER A 184 18.58 -5.66 2.66
N ASP A 185 19.26 -6.72 2.27
CA ASP A 185 19.97 -6.79 0.99
C ASP A 185 19.00 -6.67 -0.20
N GLY A 186 17.77 -7.18 -0.04
CA GLY A 186 16.67 -7.19 -1.01
C GLY A 186 16.31 -8.58 -1.51
N SER A 187 17.01 -9.62 -1.06
CA SER A 187 16.81 -11.01 -1.48
C SER A 187 15.52 -11.59 -0.88
N ARG A 188 14.77 -12.35 -1.69
CA ARG A 188 13.51 -12.99 -1.29
C ARG A 188 13.44 -14.41 -1.84
N ILE A 189 12.62 -15.24 -1.21
CA ILE A 189 12.14 -16.49 -1.78
C ILE A 189 10.68 -16.24 -2.15
N ALA A 190 10.30 -16.53 -3.39
CA ALA A 190 8.91 -16.54 -3.83
C ALA A 190 8.35 -17.96 -3.73
N ILE A 191 7.07 -18.06 -3.40
CA ILE A 191 6.28 -19.28 -3.46
C ILE A 191 5.10 -18.99 -4.37
N SER A 192 5.05 -19.66 -5.53
CA SER A 192 3.86 -19.72 -6.40
C SER A 192 3.13 -21.02 -6.12
N ALA A 193 1.81 -20.96 -5.94
CA ALA A 193 1.02 -22.15 -5.62
C ALA A 193 -0.41 -22.05 -6.15
N MET A 194 -1.02 -23.21 -6.43
CA MET A 194 -2.46 -23.33 -6.65
C MET A 194 -3.15 -24.08 -5.51
N MET A 195 -4.36 -23.62 -5.17
CA MET A 195 -5.22 -24.26 -4.18
C MET A 195 -6.68 -24.33 -4.65
N ASN A 196 -7.39 -25.38 -4.25
CA ASN A 196 -8.85 -25.51 -4.41
C ASN A 196 -9.51 -25.69 -3.01
N ILE A 197 -10.74 -26.19 -2.98
CA ILE A 197 -11.48 -26.46 -1.74
C ILE A 197 -10.84 -27.57 -0.88
N ASP A 198 -10.10 -28.50 -1.51
CA ASP A 198 -9.44 -29.64 -0.86
C ASP A 198 -8.02 -29.31 -0.35
N GLY A 199 -7.49 -28.13 -0.70
CA GLY A 199 -6.21 -27.61 -0.25
C GLY A 199 -5.24 -27.29 -1.39
N PHE A 200 -3.94 -27.41 -1.11
CA PHE A 200 -2.89 -27.12 -2.09
C PHE A 200 -2.69 -28.25 -3.10
N HIS A 201 -2.62 -27.91 -4.38
CA HIS A 201 -2.17 -28.82 -5.42
C HIS A 201 -0.63 -28.87 -5.42
N LEU A 202 -0.07 -29.74 -4.57
CA LEU A 202 1.37 -29.87 -4.34
C LEU A 202 2.22 -29.99 -5.63
N PRO A 203 1.81 -30.73 -6.69
CA PRO A 203 2.58 -30.82 -7.94
C PRO A 203 2.75 -29.51 -8.72
N SER A 204 2.00 -28.46 -8.36
CA SER A 204 2.14 -27.10 -8.93
C SER A 204 2.85 -26.09 -8.04
N ILE A 205 3.22 -26.45 -6.80
CA ILE A 205 3.96 -25.54 -5.93
C ILE A 205 5.36 -25.34 -6.52
N ASP A 206 5.73 -24.08 -6.70
CA ASP A 206 7.04 -23.67 -7.17
C ASP A 206 7.67 -22.68 -6.18
N VAL A 207 8.95 -22.89 -5.87
CA VAL A 207 9.69 -22.16 -4.83
C VAL A 207 11.04 -21.74 -5.39
N PHE A 208 11.20 -20.44 -5.61
CA PHE A 208 12.36 -19.90 -6.32
C PHE A 208 12.92 -18.64 -5.66
N SER A 209 14.24 -18.53 -5.70
CA SER A 209 14.96 -17.37 -5.17
C SER A 209 14.84 -16.18 -6.12
N CYS A 210 14.38 -15.06 -5.58
CA CYS A 210 14.31 -13.78 -6.28
C CYS A 210 15.45 -12.86 -5.82
N SER A 211 16.21 -12.36 -6.79
CA SER A 211 17.18 -11.30 -6.56
C SER A 211 16.46 -9.97 -6.24
N LYS A 212 17.25 -8.95 -5.90
CA LYS A 212 16.76 -7.59 -5.59
C LYS A 212 15.92 -6.95 -6.69
N TYR A 213 16.04 -7.43 -7.93
CA TYR A 213 15.26 -7.01 -9.08
C TYR A 213 14.33 -8.15 -9.52
N HIS A 214 13.07 -7.79 -9.82
CA HIS A 214 11.96 -8.70 -10.10
C HIS A 214 12.38 -9.88 -10.98
N SER A 215 12.40 -11.08 -10.40
CA SER A 215 12.93 -12.29 -11.04
C SER A 215 11.85 -13.15 -11.71
N VAL A 216 10.56 -12.80 -11.53
CA VAL A 216 9.45 -13.35 -12.32
C VAL A 216 9.30 -12.51 -13.59
N ASN A 217 9.37 -13.16 -14.75
CA ASN A 217 8.97 -12.60 -16.03
C ASN A 217 7.83 -13.44 -16.64
N ALA A 218 7.23 -12.95 -17.72
CA ALA A 218 6.09 -13.63 -18.36
C ALA A 218 6.45 -15.04 -18.88
N GLU A 219 7.67 -15.23 -19.39
CA GLU A 219 8.17 -16.52 -19.88
C GLU A 219 8.29 -17.56 -18.76
N TYR A 220 8.78 -17.17 -17.57
CA TYR A 220 8.83 -18.03 -16.39
C TYR A 220 7.41 -18.46 -15.98
N PHE A 221 6.50 -17.50 -15.87
CA PHE A 221 5.11 -17.78 -15.52
C PHE A 221 4.43 -18.69 -16.55
N PHE A 222 4.63 -18.45 -17.86
CA PHE A 222 4.08 -19.29 -18.92
C PHE A 222 4.56 -20.75 -18.81
N ASN A 223 5.88 -20.94 -18.70
CA ASN A 223 6.49 -22.26 -18.52
C ASN A 223 6.02 -22.98 -17.25
N TRP A 224 5.64 -22.23 -16.20
CA TRP A 224 5.07 -22.79 -14.97
C TRP A 224 3.60 -23.15 -15.14
N ILE A 225 2.75 -22.24 -15.65
CA ILE A 225 1.30 -22.47 -15.77
C ILE A 225 0.99 -23.59 -16.77
N GLU A 226 1.76 -23.74 -17.84
CA GLU A 226 1.63 -24.86 -18.79
C GLU A 226 1.87 -26.20 -18.10
N LYS A 227 3.01 -26.35 -17.40
CA LYS A 227 3.35 -27.56 -16.63
C LYS A 227 2.32 -27.85 -15.55
N ALA A 228 1.88 -26.83 -14.83
CA ALA A 228 0.92 -26.98 -13.74
C ALA A 228 -0.49 -27.35 -14.25
N ALA A 229 -0.92 -26.78 -15.38
CA ALA A 229 -2.15 -27.16 -16.07
C ALA A 229 -2.08 -28.60 -16.63
N PHE A 230 -0.92 -29.04 -17.11
CA PHE A 230 -0.68 -30.43 -17.50
C PHE A 230 -0.80 -31.38 -16.30
N ARG A 231 -0.16 -31.10 -15.15
CA ARG A 231 -0.33 -31.91 -13.92
C ARG A 231 -1.78 -31.97 -13.45
N LEU A 232 -2.47 -30.83 -13.40
CA LEU A 232 -3.90 -30.79 -13.08
C LEU A 232 -4.74 -31.65 -14.03
N ARG A 233 -4.35 -31.73 -15.31
CA ARG A 233 -5.02 -32.54 -16.33
C ARG A 233 -4.73 -34.04 -16.20
N GLU A 234 -3.53 -34.43 -15.77
CA GLU A 234 -3.19 -35.81 -15.40
C GLU A 234 -4.01 -36.25 -14.18
N ASP A 235 -3.95 -35.51 -13.09
CA ASP A 235 -4.56 -35.88 -11.80
C ASP A 235 -6.10 -35.96 -11.84
N ASN A 236 -6.73 -35.12 -12.67
CA ASN A 236 -8.20 -35.00 -12.74
C ASN A 236 -8.80 -35.55 -14.04
N GLY A 237 -7.96 -36.04 -14.96
CA GLY A 237 -8.36 -36.66 -16.22
C GLY A 237 -8.84 -35.71 -17.33
N PRO A 238 -8.98 -36.22 -18.57
CA PRO A 238 -9.17 -35.41 -19.77
C PRO A 238 -10.54 -34.71 -19.87
N ARG A 239 -11.57 -35.26 -19.22
CA ARG A 239 -12.95 -34.75 -19.33
C ARG A 239 -13.36 -33.80 -18.20
N ARG A 240 -12.58 -33.70 -17.11
CA ARG A 240 -12.94 -32.83 -15.99
C ARG A 240 -12.86 -31.36 -16.40
N ARG A 241 -13.89 -30.58 -16.09
CA ARG A 241 -13.87 -29.14 -16.30
C ARG A 241 -13.01 -28.51 -15.20
N ILE A 242 -11.91 -27.87 -15.59
CA ILE A 242 -10.96 -27.22 -14.69
C ILE A 242 -10.90 -25.74 -15.05
N CYS A 243 -10.92 -24.88 -14.06
CA CYS A 243 -10.69 -23.45 -14.17
C CYS A 243 -9.56 -23.06 -13.23
N ILE A 244 -8.59 -22.30 -13.74
CA ILE A 244 -7.56 -21.66 -12.93
C ILE A 244 -7.90 -20.16 -12.88
N VAL A 245 -7.95 -19.61 -11.67
CA VAL A 245 -8.16 -18.20 -11.39
C VAL A 245 -6.81 -17.59 -11.03
N VAL A 246 -6.37 -16.65 -11.86
CA VAL A 246 -5.12 -15.88 -11.72
C VAL A 246 -5.47 -14.41 -11.54
N ASP A 247 -4.60 -13.65 -10.89
CA ASP A 247 -4.72 -12.18 -10.81
C ASP A 247 -4.36 -11.50 -12.16
N ASN A 248 -4.40 -10.16 -12.22
CA ASN A 248 -4.10 -9.40 -13.44
C ASN A 248 -2.69 -8.76 -13.41
N ALA A 249 -1.70 -9.35 -12.72
CA ALA A 249 -0.35 -8.80 -12.74
C ALA A 249 0.25 -8.83 -14.16
N PRO A 250 1.13 -7.87 -14.51
CA PRO A 250 1.54 -7.66 -15.90
C PRO A 250 2.20 -8.87 -16.58
N TRP A 251 2.87 -9.74 -15.82
CA TRP A 251 3.54 -10.94 -16.33
C TRP A 251 2.59 -12.11 -16.59
N HIS A 252 1.45 -12.21 -15.91
CA HIS A 252 0.39 -13.18 -16.26
C HIS A 252 -0.40 -12.75 -17.50
N CYS A 253 -0.35 -11.46 -17.82
CA CYS A 253 -1.17 -10.82 -18.84
C CYS A 253 -0.40 -10.42 -20.10
N GLU A 254 0.77 -11.02 -20.40
CA GLU A 254 1.46 -10.70 -21.66
C GLU A 254 0.65 -11.20 -22.86
N LEU A 255 0.33 -10.27 -23.77
CA LEU A 255 -0.39 -10.57 -25.00
C LEU A 255 0.56 -11.02 -26.11
N GLU A 256 0.05 -11.80 -27.05
CA GLU A 256 0.69 -12.02 -28.34
C GLU A 256 0.86 -10.67 -29.09
N ASN A 257 1.83 -10.58 -30.01
CA ASN A 257 2.18 -9.30 -30.64
C ASN A 257 1.10 -8.75 -31.57
N ASP A 258 0.30 -9.61 -32.18
CA ASP A 258 -0.91 -9.28 -32.96
C ASP A 258 -2.06 -8.84 -32.06
N SER A 259 -2.14 -9.37 -30.84
CA SER A 259 -3.18 -9.09 -29.85
C SER A 259 -2.94 -7.83 -29.04
N LYS A 260 -1.75 -7.20 -29.14
CA LYS A 260 -1.40 -5.97 -28.42
C LYS A 260 -2.18 -4.76 -28.98
N PRO A 261 -3.06 -4.11 -28.19
CA PRO A 261 -3.77 -2.92 -28.64
C PRO A 261 -2.84 -1.71 -28.72
N ALA A 262 -3.14 -0.75 -29.60
CA ALA A 262 -2.38 0.49 -29.70
C ALA A 262 -2.38 1.27 -28.36
N GLY A 263 -1.18 1.62 -27.87
CA GLY A 263 -1.00 2.29 -26.59
C GLY A 263 -1.10 3.82 -26.67
N ARG A 264 -1.62 4.47 -25.62
CA ARG A 264 -1.63 5.96 -25.48
C ARG A 264 -0.23 6.58 -25.61
N SER A 265 0.80 5.87 -25.17
CA SER A 265 2.21 6.27 -25.25
C SER A 265 2.81 6.17 -26.66
N TRP A 266 2.17 5.49 -27.61
CA TRP A 266 2.73 5.24 -28.95
C TRP A 266 2.80 6.53 -29.78
N THR A 267 3.72 6.57 -30.75
CA THR A 267 3.82 7.69 -31.71
C THR A 267 2.68 7.63 -32.73
N LYS A 268 2.36 8.77 -33.38
CA LYS A 268 1.34 8.82 -34.46
C LYS A 268 1.65 7.80 -35.55
N ALA A 269 2.94 7.67 -35.92
CA ALA A 269 3.41 6.71 -36.93
C ALA A 269 3.24 5.24 -36.49
N ALA A 270 3.51 4.92 -35.22
CA ALA A 270 3.31 3.56 -34.71
C ALA A 270 1.83 3.14 -34.71
N ILE A 271 0.92 4.07 -34.36
CA ILE A 271 -0.53 3.82 -34.41
C ILE A 271 -0.99 3.62 -35.86
N LYS A 272 -0.53 4.44 -36.82
CA LYS A 272 -0.80 4.23 -38.26
C LYS A 272 -0.29 2.86 -38.75
N LYS A 273 0.93 2.47 -38.39
CA LYS A 273 1.48 1.14 -38.74
C LYS A 273 0.62 0.00 -38.18
N TRP A 274 0.14 0.15 -36.95
CA TRP A 274 -0.75 -0.82 -36.30
C TRP A 274 -2.09 -0.93 -37.02
N LEU A 275 -2.74 0.20 -37.33
CA LEU A 275 -4.03 0.23 -38.05
C LEU A 275 -3.91 -0.43 -39.43
N ARG A 276 -2.85 -0.12 -40.19
CA ARG A 276 -2.56 -0.80 -41.48
C ARG A 276 -2.37 -2.31 -41.31
N GLY A 277 -1.63 -2.72 -40.27
CA GLY A 277 -1.43 -4.15 -39.95
C GLY A 277 -2.70 -4.90 -39.53
N HIS A 278 -3.71 -4.19 -39.03
CA HIS A 278 -5.03 -4.73 -38.67
C HIS A 278 -6.09 -4.50 -39.75
N ASN A 279 -5.68 -4.02 -40.94
CA ASN A 279 -6.56 -3.68 -42.06
C ASN A 279 -7.71 -2.70 -41.70
N VAL A 280 -7.45 -1.77 -40.75
CA VAL A 280 -8.41 -0.74 -40.33
C VAL A 280 -8.20 0.52 -41.17
N PRO A 281 -9.21 1.02 -41.90
CA PRO A 281 -9.09 2.24 -42.68
C PRO A 281 -9.02 3.49 -41.79
N PHE A 282 -8.23 4.48 -42.21
CA PHE A 282 -8.11 5.79 -41.56
C PHE A 282 -7.63 6.86 -42.57
N ASP A 283 -7.91 8.13 -42.30
CA ASP A 283 -7.35 9.26 -43.05
C ASP A 283 -5.93 9.59 -42.54
N GLU A 284 -5.00 9.81 -43.46
CA GLU A 284 -3.63 10.23 -43.14
C GLU A 284 -3.59 11.59 -42.37
N LEU A 285 -4.60 12.44 -42.54
CA LEU A 285 -4.72 13.71 -41.83
C LEU A 285 -5.14 13.55 -40.37
N CYS A 286 -5.91 12.49 -40.01
CA CYS A 286 -6.41 12.24 -38.65
C CYS A 286 -5.34 12.49 -37.58
N SER A 287 -5.71 13.19 -36.51
CA SER A 287 -4.87 13.44 -35.34
C SER A 287 -4.46 12.15 -34.63
N LYS A 288 -3.52 12.23 -33.68
CA LYS A 288 -3.18 11.09 -32.81
C LYS A 288 -4.38 10.61 -31.99
N ALA A 289 -5.33 11.50 -31.65
CA ALA A 289 -6.51 11.15 -30.87
C ALA A 289 -7.48 10.29 -31.68
N GLU A 290 -7.87 10.74 -32.88
CA GLU A 290 -8.77 10.01 -33.78
C GLU A 290 -8.21 8.64 -34.18
N LEU A 291 -6.91 8.57 -34.51
CA LEU A 291 -6.23 7.30 -34.82
C LEU A 291 -6.24 6.34 -33.61
N LEU A 292 -6.15 6.87 -32.38
CA LEU A 292 -6.23 6.05 -31.18
C LEU A 292 -7.67 5.59 -30.93
N GLU A 293 -8.69 6.42 -31.16
CA GLU A 293 -10.10 6.02 -31.05
C GLU A 293 -10.46 4.91 -32.04
N LEU A 294 -10.02 5.01 -33.30
CA LEU A 294 -10.14 3.93 -34.29
C LEU A 294 -9.48 2.63 -33.81
N ALA A 295 -8.29 2.71 -33.22
CA ALA A 295 -7.59 1.55 -32.67
C ALA A 295 -8.22 1.00 -31.37
N LEU A 296 -8.93 1.84 -30.60
CA LEU A 296 -9.69 1.43 -29.42
C LEU A 296 -11.01 0.75 -29.79
N ALA A 297 -11.66 1.17 -30.87
CA ALA A 297 -12.86 0.55 -31.42
C ALA A 297 -12.55 -0.81 -32.08
N ASN A 298 -11.43 -0.91 -32.81
CA ASN A 298 -11.02 -2.11 -33.55
C ASN A 298 -9.99 -2.96 -32.77
N ARG A 299 -10.15 -3.09 -31.45
CA ARG A 299 -9.24 -3.89 -30.62
C ARG A 299 -9.29 -5.38 -31.02
N PRO A 300 -8.15 -6.04 -31.26
CA PRO A 300 -8.12 -7.47 -31.53
C PRO A 300 -8.62 -8.28 -30.33
N VAL A 301 -9.07 -9.50 -30.61
CA VAL A 301 -9.37 -10.49 -29.56
C VAL A 301 -8.08 -10.75 -28.79
N LYS A 302 -8.12 -10.64 -27.46
CA LYS A 302 -6.94 -10.89 -26.63
C LYS A 302 -6.52 -12.35 -26.71
N ARG A 303 -5.37 -12.61 -27.30
CA ARG A 303 -4.60 -13.83 -27.06
C ARG A 303 -3.44 -13.51 -26.14
N TYR A 304 -3.32 -14.31 -25.10
CA TYR A 304 -2.20 -14.29 -24.17
C TYR A 304 -1.12 -15.22 -24.71
N LYS A 305 0.14 -14.90 -24.44
CA LYS A 305 1.23 -15.82 -24.71
C LYS A 305 1.06 -17.10 -23.89
#